data_AF-A0A9W8HNP8-F1
#
_entry.id   AF-A0A9W8HNP8-F1
#
_cell.length_a   1.000
_cell.length_b   1.000
_cell.length_c   1.000
_cell.angle_alpha   90.00
_cell.angle_beta   90.00
_cell.angle_gamma   90.00
#
_symmetry.space_group_name_H-M   'P 1'
#
loop_
_entity.id
_entity.type
_entity.pdbx_description
1 polymer ?
#
loop_
_entity_poly.entity_id
_entity_poly.type
_entity_poly.pdbx_seq_one_letter_code
_entity_poly.pdbx_strand_id
1 'polypeptide(L)'
;RTLPKGCVAVSHQKARLRTKGNRPPKIVFPEDRLRREFYKNHPFETHRPRILMELTGKTNQDWKQLTDGTGQVTGENVIRYQYYLMQDKGMTKEAAYAQATQEFYAFRAREDAERKTAQQEARFYGARMLEKPFSARMLRLEEREIHRSTKVFIARAQEQQIRETAPDGLQPNVRK
;
A
#
# COMPACT_ATOMS: atom_id res chain seq x y z
N ARG A 1 -32.61 42.89 44.34
CA ARG A 1 -32.04 43.89 43.39
C ARG A 1 -32.22 43.35 41.98
N THR A 2 -33.22 43.84 41.26
CA THR A 2 -33.51 43.48 39.86
C THR A 2 -32.75 44.44 38.94
N LEU A 3 -32.22 43.95 37.81
CA LEU A 3 -31.45 44.76 36.87
C LEU A 3 -32.37 45.78 36.16
N PRO A 4 -31.87 47.00 35.86
CA PRO A 4 -32.65 48.03 35.18
C PRO A 4 -33.05 47.61 33.76
N LYS A 5 -34.22 48.10 33.31
CA LYS A 5 -34.78 47.80 31.98
C LYS A 5 -33.81 48.32 30.90
N GLY A 6 -33.34 47.42 30.04
CA GLY A 6 -32.37 47.69 28.97
C GLY A 6 -31.03 46.96 29.11
N CYS A 7 -30.75 46.33 30.26
CA CYS A 7 -29.53 45.55 30.47
C CYS A 7 -29.80 44.05 30.27
N VAL A 8 -29.18 43.43 29.27
CA VAL A 8 -29.21 41.97 29.07
C VAL A 8 -28.03 41.35 29.81
N ALA A 9 -28.26 40.33 30.64
CA ALA A 9 -27.19 39.54 31.24
C ALA A 9 -26.48 38.74 30.13
N VAL A 10 -25.34 39.22 29.66
CA VAL A 10 -24.51 38.47 28.70
C VAL A 10 -23.82 37.34 29.46
N SER A 11 -24.39 36.14 29.34
CA SER A 11 -23.75 34.93 29.81
C SER A 11 -22.55 34.62 28.91
N HIS A 12 -21.33 34.86 29.41
CA HIS A 12 -20.11 34.36 28.80
C HIS A 12 -20.01 32.84 29.01
N GLN A 13 -20.92 32.06 28.43
CA GLN A 13 -20.72 30.62 28.32
C GLN A 13 -19.43 30.40 27.51
N LYS A 14 -18.38 29.94 28.19
CA LYS A 14 -17.07 29.55 27.64
C LYS A 14 -17.15 28.38 26.63
N ALA A 15 -18.32 28.09 26.06
CA ALA A 15 -18.54 27.00 25.12
C ALA A 15 -17.77 27.16 23.79
N ARG A 16 -17.35 28.39 23.44
CA ARG A 16 -16.67 28.69 22.16
C ARG A 16 -15.20 29.10 22.29
N LEU A 17 -14.61 29.02 23.49
CA LEU A 17 -13.18 29.29 23.71
C LEU A 17 -12.33 28.01 23.68
N ARG A 18 -12.75 26.98 22.92
CA ARG A 18 -11.82 25.90 22.53
C ARG A 18 -10.87 26.48 21.48
N THR A 19 -9.88 27.24 21.94
CA THR A 19 -8.74 27.60 21.12
C THR A 19 -8.13 26.30 20.60
N LYS A 20 -7.98 26.20 19.27
CA LYS A 20 -7.28 25.07 18.66
C LYS A 20 -5.87 25.13 19.24
N GLY A 21 -5.50 24.16 20.08
CA GLY A 21 -4.19 24.16 20.75
C GLY A 21 -3.06 24.33 19.72
N ASN A 22 -1.94 24.90 20.16
CA ASN A 22 -0.76 25.23 19.34
C ASN A 22 -0.12 23.98 18.70
N ARG A 23 -0.81 23.40 17.72
CA ARG A 23 -0.37 22.25 16.93
C ARG A 23 -0.07 22.73 15.52
N PRO A 24 1.06 22.32 14.94
CA PRO A 24 1.34 22.64 13.55
C PRO A 24 0.21 22.12 12.64
N PRO A 25 -0.13 22.83 11.55
CA PRO A 25 -1.13 22.39 10.61
C PRO A 25 -0.68 21.09 9.91
N LYS A 26 -1.65 20.27 9.51
CA LYS A 26 -1.37 19.08 8.71
C LYS A 26 -0.97 19.51 7.30
N ILE A 27 0.15 19.00 6.81
CA ILE A 27 0.58 19.17 5.41
C ILE A 27 -0.26 18.22 4.57
N VAL A 28 -0.98 18.75 3.59
CA VAL A 28 -1.84 17.96 2.70
C VAL A 28 -1.57 18.42 1.28
N PHE A 29 -1.26 17.46 0.41
CA PHE A 29 -1.03 17.71 -0.99
C PHE A 29 -2.24 17.29 -1.83
N PRO A 30 -2.58 18.01 -2.92
CA PRO A 30 -3.66 17.58 -3.81
C PRO A 30 -3.42 16.18 -4.41
N GLU A 31 -2.16 15.81 -4.63
CA GLU A 31 -1.71 14.52 -5.14
C GLU A 31 -2.01 13.36 -4.19
N ASP A 32 -2.14 13.60 -2.87
CA ASP A 32 -2.43 12.53 -1.91
C ASP A 32 -3.76 11.84 -2.18
N ARG A 33 -4.72 12.56 -2.76
CA ARG A 33 -6.00 11.99 -3.18
C ARG A 33 -5.82 11.07 -4.38
N LEU A 34 -5.04 11.51 -5.38
CA LEU A 34 -4.71 10.72 -6.56
C LEU A 34 -3.94 9.46 -6.20
N ARG A 35 -3.00 9.55 -5.23
CA ARG A 35 -2.26 8.38 -4.72
C ARG A 35 -3.20 7.31 -4.17
N ARG A 36 -4.15 7.70 -3.33
CA ARG A 36 -5.11 6.75 -2.73
C ARG A 36 -5.95 6.05 -3.80
N GLU A 37 -6.40 6.78 -4.81
CA GLU A 37 -7.19 6.21 -5.90
C GLU A 37 -6.37 5.27 -6.78
N PHE A 38 -5.15 5.69 -7.15
CA PHE A 38 -4.26 4.89 -7.99
C PHE A 38 -3.92 3.54 -7.34
N TYR A 39 -3.44 3.52 -6.10
CA TYR A 39 -3.05 2.28 -5.42
C TYR A 39 -4.26 1.42 -4.99
N LYS A 40 -5.44 2.01 -4.85
CA LYS A 40 -6.68 1.25 -4.67
C LYS A 40 -7.02 0.44 -5.92
N ASN A 41 -6.84 1.02 -7.10
CA ASN A 41 -7.09 0.35 -8.37
C ASN A 41 -5.97 -0.62 -8.76
N HIS A 42 -4.74 -0.37 -8.29
CA HIS A 42 -3.53 -1.16 -8.61
C HIS A 42 -2.86 -1.74 -7.36
N PRO A 43 -3.48 -2.71 -6.67
CA PRO A 43 -2.91 -3.27 -5.44
C PRO A 43 -1.54 -3.93 -5.65
N PHE A 44 -1.29 -4.50 -6.83
CA PHE A 44 -0.02 -5.16 -7.14
C PHE A 44 1.14 -4.20 -7.38
N GLU A 45 0.87 -2.92 -7.69
CA GLU A 45 1.95 -1.92 -7.76
C GLU A 45 2.51 -1.59 -6.38
N THR A 46 1.72 -1.76 -5.32
CA THR A 46 2.21 -1.68 -3.92
C THR A 46 3.21 -2.79 -3.59
N HIS A 47 3.11 -3.94 -4.24
CA HIS A 47 4.01 -5.08 -4.01
C HIS A 47 5.36 -4.93 -4.70
N ARG A 48 5.49 -3.98 -5.65
CA ARG A 48 6.76 -3.71 -6.33
C ARG A 48 7.72 -3.02 -5.33
N PRO A 49 8.93 -3.55 -5.11
CA PRO A 49 9.88 -2.95 -4.19
C PRO A 49 10.31 -1.57 -4.68
N ARG A 50 10.40 -0.59 -3.76
CA ARG A 50 10.82 0.79 -4.05
C ARG A 50 11.90 1.23 -3.06
N ILE A 51 12.87 1.97 -3.56
CA ILE A 51 13.92 2.60 -2.76
C ILE A 51 13.41 3.98 -2.34
N LEU A 52 13.42 4.26 -1.03
CA LEU A 52 12.99 5.54 -0.45
C LEU A 52 14.17 6.48 -0.15
N MET A 53 15.40 5.97 -0.26
CA MET A 53 16.61 6.75 0.01
C MET A 53 16.90 7.68 -1.16
N GLU A 54 16.96 8.98 -0.89
CA GLU A 54 17.32 9.99 -1.88
C GLU A 54 18.85 10.14 -1.96
N LEU A 55 19.39 10.11 -3.18
CA LEU A 55 20.85 10.20 -3.42
C LEU A 55 21.33 11.64 -3.62
N THR A 56 20.60 12.44 -4.41
CA THR A 56 21.10 13.75 -4.90
C THR A 56 20.21 14.92 -4.49
N GLY A 57 19.10 14.68 -3.77
CA GLY A 57 18.15 15.72 -3.32
C GLY A 57 17.53 16.59 -4.43
N LYS A 58 17.82 16.29 -5.71
CA LYS A 58 17.29 16.98 -6.88
C LYS A 58 16.08 16.23 -7.40
N THR A 59 14.91 16.86 -7.26
CA THR A 59 13.59 16.28 -7.60
C THR A 59 12.91 17.02 -8.76
N ASN A 60 13.59 17.99 -9.39
CA ASN A 60 13.06 18.70 -10.55
C ASN A 60 13.16 17.79 -11.79
N GLN A 61 12.18 16.91 -11.93
CA GLN A 61 11.87 16.22 -13.17
C GLN A 61 10.75 16.97 -13.90
N ASP A 62 10.92 17.13 -15.21
CA ASP A 62 9.90 17.72 -16.07
C ASP A 62 8.84 16.67 -16.36
N TRP A 63 7.69 16.75 -15.69
CA TRP A 63 6.58 15.78 -15.83
C TRP A 63 5.80 15.90 -17.14
N LYS A 64 6.45 16.32 -18.23
CA LYS A 64 5.85 16.42 -19.57
C LYS A 64 5.56 15.06 -20.19
N GLN A 65 6.32 14.05 -19.77
CA GLN A 65 6.20 12.66 -20.18
C GLN A 65 6.18 11.77 -18.94
N LEU A 66 5.69 10.54 -19.07
CA LEU A 66 5.66 9.59 -17.96
C LEU A 66 7.07 9.15 -17.51
N THR A 67 8.04 9.16 -18.43
CA THR A 67 9.42 8.79 -18.17
C THR A 67 10.38 9.57 -19.06
N ASP A 68 11.48 10.02 -18.48
CA ASP A 68 12.59 10.65 -19.21
C ASP A 68 13.56 9.59 -19.79
N GLY A 69 13.17 8.31 -19.76
CA GLY A 69 14.03 7.17 -20.12
C GLY A 69 15.04 6.78 -19.04
N THR A 70 15.19 7.58 -17.99
CA THR A 70 16.07 7.31 -16.86
C THR A 70 15.29 6.74 -15.67
N GLY A 71 15.64 5.52 -15.25
CA GLY A 71 15.11 4.90 -14.04
C GLY A 71 13.82 4.10 -14.26
N GLN A 72 13.31 3.51 -13.18
CA GLN A 72 12.11 2.69 -13.21
C GLN A 72 10.86 3.57 -13.13
N VAL A 73 9.87 3.25 -13.96
CA VAL A 73 8.54 3.88 -13.87
C VAL A 73 7.80 3.33 -12.66
N THR A 74 7.39 4.25 -11.78
CA THR A 74 6.62 3.94 -10.57
C THR A 74 5.23 4.56 -10.65
N GLY A 75 4.33 4.13 -9.76
CA GLY A 75 3.01 4.77 -9.63
C GLY A 75 3.11 6.28 -9.35
N GLU A 76 4.15 6.73 -8.64
CA GLU A 76 4.35 8.16 -8.39
C GLU A 76 4.53 8.96 -9.69
N ASN A 77 5.23 8.40 -10.69
CA ASN A 77 5.38 9.04 -11.98
C ASN A 77 4.03 9.21 -12.67
N VAL A 78 3.15 8.20 -12.58
CA VAL A 78 1.79 8.26 -13.14
C VAL A 78 0.97 9.35 -12.47
N ILE A 79 1.04 9.45 -11.14
CA ILE A 79 0.31 10.45 -10.35
C ILE A 79 0.81 11.87 -10.66
N ARG A 80 2.12 12.06 -10.76
CA ARG A 80 2.73 13.34 -11.11
C ARG A 80 2.40 13.75 -12.54
N TYR A 81 2.47 12.81 -13.47
CA TYR A 81 2.08 13.02 -14.86
C TYR A 81 0.59 13.36 -14.99
N GLN A 82 -0.29 12.63 -14.30
CA GLN A 82 -1.72 12.94 -14.23
C GLN A 82 -1.95 14.36 -13.68
N TYR A 83 -1.26 14.73 -12.60
CA TYR A 83 -1.36 16.08 -12.02
C TYR A 83 -0.91 17.15 -13.01
N TYR A 84 0.19 16.91 -13.74
CA TYR A 84 0.66 17.81 -14.80
C TYR A 84 -0.38 17.97 -15.93
N LEU A 85 -0.97 16.88 -16.42
CA LEU A 85 -2.05 16.93 -17.43
C LEU A 85 -3.26 17.73 -16.96
N MET A 86 -3.59 17.67 -15.67
CA MET A 86 -4.68 18.45 -15.08
C MET A 86 -4.33 19.94 -14.98
N GLN A 87 -3.11 20.29 -14.58
CA GLN A 87 -2.71 21.69 -14.36
C GLN A 87 -2.37 22.41 -15.67
N ASP A 88 -1.55 21.81 -16.53
CA ASP A 88 -1.00 22.46 -17.72
C ASP A 88 -1.94 22.36 -18.92
N LYS A 89 -2.54 21.18 -19.14
CA LYS A 89 -3.47 20.93 -20.26
C LYS A 89 -4.94 21.16 -19.90
N GLY A 90 -5.25 21.44 -18.63
CA GLY A 90 -6.62 21.67 -18.17
C GLY A 90 -7.54 20.45 -18.33
N MET A 91 -6.99 19.24 -18.39
CA MET A 91 -7.79 18.02 -18.59
C MET A 91 -8.65 17.69 -17.37
N THR A 92 -9.80 17.06 -17.59
CA THR A 92 -10.58 16.50 -16.50
C THR A 92 -9.78 15.39 -15.80
N LYS A 93 -10.03 15.20 -14.51
CA LYS A 93 -9.33 14.21 -13.69
C LYS A 93 -9.40 12.79 -14.30
N GLU A 94 -10.55 12.43 -14.86
CA GLU A 94 -10.80 11.12 -15.46
C GLU A 94 -10.04 10.95 -16.78
N ALA A 95 -10.07 11.96 -17.66
CA ALA A 95 -9.31 11.93 -18.91
C ALA A 95 -7.80 11.89 -18.66
N ALA A 96 -7.31 12.70 -17.73
CA ALA A 96 -5.91 12.69 -17.32
C ALA A 96 -5.49 11.32 -16.73
N TYR A 97 -6.37 10.69 -15.93
CA TYR A 97 -6.13 9.36 -15.38
C TYR A 97 -6.08 8.28 -16.47
N ALA A 98 -7.02 8.30 -17.42
CA ALA A 98 -7.07 7.34 -18.51
C ALA A 98 -5.81 7.44 -19.39
N GLN A 99 -5.39 8.67 -19.74
CA GLN A 99 -4.17 8.87 -20.51
C GLN A 99 -2.92 8.39 -19.75
N ALA A 100 -2.77 8.79 -18.47
CA ALA A 100 -1.61 8.42 -17.68
C ALA A 100 -1.52 6.89 -17.45
N THR A 101 -2.65 6.22 -17.24
CA THR A 101 -2.70 4.77 -17.08
C THR A 101 -2.46 4.02 -18.40
N GLN A 102 -2.93 4.54 -19.53
CA GLN A 102 -2.63 3.95 -20.84
C GLN A 102 -1.13 3.96 -21.14
N GLU A 103 -0.45 5.09 -20.94
CA GLU A 103 1.00 5.19 -21.10
C GLU A 103 1.73 4.26 -20.13
N PHE A 104 1.25 4.16 -18.88
CA PHE A 104 1.81 3.27 -17.88
C PHE A 104 1.68 1.78 -18.27
N TYR A 105 0.52 1.37 -18.77
CA TYR A 105 0.31 -0.01 -19.23
C TYR A 105 1.16 -0.34 -20.45
N ALA A 106 1.31 0.60 -21.39
CA ALA A 106 2.20 0.43 -22.52
C ALA A 106 3.65 0.22 -22.08
N PHE A 107 4.12 1.02 -21.11
CA PHE A 107 5.45 0.88 -20.53
C PHE A 107 5.64 -0.48 -19.85
N ARG A 108 4.67 -0.92 -19.02
CA ARG A 108 4.73 -2.22 -18.35
C ARG A 108 4.71 -3.40 -19.32
N ALA A 109 3.85 -3.33 -20.34
CA ALA A 109 3.78 -4.35 -21.38
C ALA A 109 5.12 -4.47 -22.13
N ARG A 110 5.76 -3.33 -22.44
CA ARG A 110 7.08 -3.28 -23.05
C ARG A 110 8.15 -3.90 -22.13
N GLU A 111 8.20 -3.52 -20.86
CA GLU A 111 9.17 -4.06 -19.89
C GLU A 111 9.05 -5.59 -19.76
N ASP A 112 7.83 -6.12 -19.71
CA ASP A 112 7.59 -7.56 -19.64
C ASP A 112 7.92 -8.29 -20.95
N ALA A 113 7.68 -7.66 -22.10
CA ALA A 113 8.08 -8.20 -23.40
C ALA A 113 9.62 -8.26 -23.52
N GLU A 114 10.31 -7.16 -23.20
CA GLU A 114 11.77 -7.09 -23.19
C GLU A 114 12.38 -8.15 -22.27
N ARG A 115 11.85 -8.29 -21.05
CA ARG A 115 12.28 -9.33 -20.11
C ARG A 115 12.08 -10.74 -20.68
N LYS A 116 10.95 -11.02 -21.32
CA LYS A 116 10.67 -12.35 -21.90
C LYS A 116 11.60 -12.65 -23.08
N THR A 117 11.76 -11.71 -24.00
CA THR A 117 12.65 -11.84 -25.16
C THR A 117 14.09 -12.08 -24.71
N ALA A 118 14.60 -11.26 -23.78
CA ALA A 118 15.94 -11.44 -23.24
C ALA A 118 16.16 -12.82 -22.60
N GLN A 119 15.14 -13.36 -21.91
CA GLN A 119 15.21 -14.72 -21.37
C GLN A 119 15.22 -15.80 -22.45
N GLN A 120 14.43 -15.62 -23.51
CA GLN A 120 14.37 -16.56 -24.63
C GLN A 120 15.70 -16.57 -25.40
N GLU A 121 16.23 -15.41 -25.72
CA GLU A 121 17.53 -15.25 -26.39
C GLU A 121 18.65 -15.87 -25.55
N ALA A 122 18.72 -15.55 -24.26
CA ALA A 122 19.73 -16.12 -23.37
C ALA A 122 19.69 -17.67 -23.37
N ARG A 123 18.49 -18.25 -23.32
CA ARG A 123 18.31 -19.71 -23.40
C ARG A 123 18.73 -20.28 -24.75
N PHE A 124 18.39 -19.59 -25.84
CA PHE A 124 18.76 -19.99 -27.19
C PHE A 124 20.29 -20.06 -27.36
N TYR A 125 21.01 -19.08 -26.80
CA TYR A 125 22.49 -19.05 -26.79
C TYR A 125 23.13 -19.95 -25.71
N GLY A 126 22.34 -20.81 -25.04
CA GLY A 126 22.86 -21.81 -24.11
C GLY A 126 23.07 -21.32 -22.67
N ALA A 127 22.62 -20.12 -22.30
CA ALA A 127 22.69 -19.65 -20.93
C ALA A 127 21.80 -20.50 -20.01
N ARG A 128 22.42 -21.13 -19.00
CA ARG A 128 21.70 -21.84 -17.93
C ARG A 128 21.24 -20.82 -16.90
N MET A 129 19.92 -20.61 -16.83
CA MET A 129 19.34 -19.73 -15.82
C MET A 129 19.51 -20.33 -14.43
N LEU A 130 19.85 -19.50 -13.45
CA LEU A 130 19.81 -19.87 -12.03
C LEU A 130 18.38 -20.33 -11.64
N GLU A 131 18.28 -21.21 -10.64
CA GLU A 131 16.99 -21.65 -10.10
C GLU A 131 16.13 -20.43 -9.76
N LYS A 132 14.94 -20.34 -10.35
CA LYS A 132 14.02 -19.24 -10.07
C LYS A 132 13.61 -19.30 -8.60
N PRO A 133 13.46 -18.16 -7.91
CA PRO A 133 13.05 -18.16 -6.50
C PRO A 133 11.72 -18.92 -6.29
N PHE A 134 10.79 -18.83 -7.24
CA PHE A 134 9.50 -19.54 -7.21
C PHE A 134 9.56 -21.03 -7.59
N SER A 135 10.75 -21.59 -7.87
CA SER A 135 10.88 -22.98 -8.32
C SER A 135 11.20 -23.93 -7.15
N ALA A 136 12.46 -24.26 -6.89
CA ALA A 136 12.80 -25.25 -5.88
C ALA A 136 12.84 -24.69 -4.45
N ARG A 137 13.33 -23.45 -4.29
CA ARG A 137 13.55 -22.88 -2.95
C ARG A 137 12.26 -22.60 -2.19
N MET A 138 11.27 -21.99 -2.83
CA MET A 138 9.98 -21.70 -2.17
C MET A 138 9.23 -22.98 -1.82
N LEU A 139 9.16 -23.97 -2.73
CA LEU A 139 8.55 -25.28 -2.44
C LEU A 139 9.18 -25.96 -1.22
N ARG A 140 10.51 -25.92 -1.08
CA ARG A 140 11.21 -26.45 0.10
C ARG A 140 10.85 -25.72 1.39
N LEU A 141 10.67 -24.40 1.33
CA LEU A 141 10.25 -23.60 2.48
C LEU A 141 8.80 -23.92 2.87
N GLU A 142 7.91 -24.04 1.88
CA GLU A 142 6.52 -24.44 2.10
C GLU A 142 6.42 -25.83 2.70
N GLU A 143 7.13 -26.82 2.14
CA GLU A 143 7.16 -28.19 2.66
C GLU A 143 7.64 -28.23 4.11
N ARG A 144 8.69 -27.45 4.44
CA ARG A 144 9.20 -27.33 5.80
C ARG A 144 8.14 -26.79 6.77
N GLU A 145 7.40 -25.75 6.39
CA GLU A 145 6.37 -25.15 7.24
C GLU A 145 5.10 -26.01 7.32
N ILE A 146 4.73 -26.68 6.24
CA ILE A 146 3.66 -27.70 6.25
C ILE A 146 4.02 -28.78 7.26
N HIS A 147 5.22 -29.36 7.19
CA HIS A 147 5.64 -30.40 8.12
C HIS A 147 5.68 -29.93 9.60
N ARG A 148 6.00 -28.66 9.85
CA ARG A 148 5.94 -28.07 11.20
C ARG A 148 4.50 -27.95 11.68
N SER A 149 3.63 -27.39 10.85
CA SER A 149 2.23 -27.16 11.20
C SER A 149 1.44 -28.46 11.36
N THR A 150 1.67 -29.49 10.54
CA THR A 150 1.00 -30.79 10.66
C THR A 150 1.23 -31.44 12.02
N LYS A 151 2.45 -31.36 12.58
CA LYS A 151 2.73 -31.85 13.93
C LYS A 151 1.88 -31.16 15.00
N VAL A 152 1.70 -29.84 14.87
CA VAL A 152 0.86 -29.06 15.79
C VAL A 152 -0.62 -29.44 15.64
N PHE A 153 -1.10 -29.64 14.41
CA PHE A 153 -2.48 -30.07 14.17
C PHE A 153 -2.75 -31.46 14.74
N ILE A 154 -1.83 -32.41 14.57
CA ILE A 154 -1.94 -33.75 15.12
C ILE A 154 -1.98 -33.69 16.66
N ALA A 155 -1.07 -32.94 17.28
CA ALA A 155 -1.04 -32.77 18.73
C ALA A 155 -2.35 -32.16 19.26
N ARG A 156 -2.88 -31.12 18.62
CA ARG A 156 -4.17 -30.51 19.00
C ARG A 156 -5.35 -31.47 18.81
N ALA A 157 -5.36 -32.26 17.74
CA ALA A 157 -6.41 -33.25 17.51
C ALA A 157 -6.40 -34.33 18.60
N GLN A 158 -5.22 -34.79 19.03
CA GLN A 158 -5.08 -35.71 20.15
C GLN A 158 -5.58 -35.10 21.46
N GLU A 159 -5.22 -33.85 21.76
CA GLU A 159 -5.72 -33.13 22.94
C GLU A 159 -7.26 -33.01 22.94
N GLN A 160 -7.87 -32.72 21.79
CA GLN A 160 -9.33 -32.65 21.64
C GLN A 160 -9.98 -34.01 21.91
N GLN A 161 -9.45 -35.09 21.32
CA GLN A 161 -9.94 -36.44 21.57
C GLN A 161 -9.84 -36.82 23.06
N ILE A 162 -8.74 -36.47 23.74
CA ILE A 162 -8.57 -36.70 25.18
C ILE A 162 -9.61 -35.92 25.99
N ARG A 163 -9.91 -34.67 25.62
CA ARG A 163 -10.94 -33.86 26.29
C ARG A 163 -12.34 -34.41 26.10
N GLU A 164 -12.68 -34.88 24.91
CA GLU A 164 -13.99 -35.46 24.60
C GLU A 164 -14.21 -36.82 25.26
N THR A 165 -13.15 -37.61 25.41
CA THR A 165 -13.21 -38.94 26.06
C THR A 165 -13.08 -38.87 27.58
N ALA A 166 -12.56 -37.76 28.12
CA ALA A 166 -12.54 -37.53 29.56
C ALA A 166 -13.99 -37.29 30.05
N PRO A 167 -14.51 -38.10 31.00
CA PRO A 167 -15.85 -37.88 31.53
C PRO A 167 -15.92 -36.52 32.25
N ASP A 168 -17.00 -35.77 32.02
CA ASP A 168 -17.33 -34.49 32.67
C ASP A 168 -17.30 -34.65 34.21
N GLY A 169 -16.14 -34.41 34.82
CA GLY A 169 -15.94 -34.80 36.20
C GLY A 169 -14.69 -34.20 36.81
N LEU A 170 -14.56 -32.87 36.77
CA LEU A 170 -13.86 -32.05 37.77
C LEU A 170 -13.96 -30.57 37.35
N GLN A 171 -15.08 -29.92 37.69
CA GLN A 171 -15.08 -28.46 37.75
C GLN A 171 -14.12 -28.04 38.89
N PRO A 172 -13.17 -27.12 38.66
CA PRO A 172 -12.35 -26.61 39.74
C PRO A 172 -13.27 -25.87 40.73
N ASN A 173 -13.31 -26.36 41.97
CA ASN A 173 -14.03 -25.75 43.08
C ASN A 173 -13.55 -24.30 43.27
N VAL A 174 -14.24 -23.33 42.65
CA VAL A 174 -14.08 -21.91 42.96
C VAL A 174 -14.73 -21.69 44.32
N ARG A 175 -13.91 -21.72 45.38
CA ARG A 175 -14.34 -21.38 46.74
C ARG A 175 -14.72 -19.89 46.75
N LYS A 176 -15.94 -19.62 47.22
CA LYS A 176 -16.45 -18.27 47.52
C LYS A 176 -15.65 -17.61 48.63
#